data_AF-A0A3D5ZCZ2-F1
#
_entry.id   AF-A0A3D5ZCZ2-F1
#
_cell.length_a   1.000
_cell.length_b   1.000
_cell.length_c   1.000
_cell.angle_alpha   90.00
_cell.angle_beta   90.00
_cell.angle_gamma   90.00
#
_symmetry.space_group_name_H-M   'P 1'
#
loop_
_entity.id
_entity.type
_entity.pdbx_description
1 polymer ?
#
loop_
_entity_poly.entity_id
_entity_poly.type
_entity_poly.pdbx_seq_one_letter_code
_entity_poly.pdbx_strand_id
1 'polypeptide(L)' 'MSTKKMLRSSEIELKDKLVTVNRVTKVTKGGRTFSFSAIVVVGNEKG' A
#
# COMPACT_ATOMS: atom_id res chain seq x y z
N MET A 1 -19.43 -30.02 -8.82
CA MET A 1 -18.55 -29.48 -7.77
C MET A 1 -17.63 -28.46 -8.43
N SER A 2 -18.03 -27.18 -8.43
CA SER A 2 -17.27 -26.11 -9.10
C SER A 2 -16.02 -25.78 -8.29
N THR A 3 -14.85 -26.00 -8.88
CA THR A 3 -13.54 -25.76 -8.27
C THR A 3 -13.31 -24.25 -8.13
N LYS A 4 -13.13 -23.80 -6.89
CA LYS A 4 -12.85 -22.40 -6.55
C LYS A 4 -11.54 -21.96 -7.20
N LYS A 5 -11.64 -21.19 -8.28
CA LYS A 5 -10.47 -20.60 -8.98
C LYS A 5 -9.88 -19.51 -8.09
N MET A 6 -8.67 -19.76 -7.58
CA MET A 6 -7.88 -18.75 -6.87
C MET A 6 -7.36 -17.75 -7.90
N LEU A 7 -8.04 -16.60 -8.03
CA LEU A 7 -7.64 -15.52 -8.93
C LEU A 7 -6.33 -14.91 -8.41
N ARG A 8 -5.25 -15.03 -9.19
CA ARG A 8 -3.98 -14.37 -8.91
C ARG A 8 -4.12 -12.91 -9.31
N SER A 9 -3.75 -11.97 -8.44
CA SER A 9 -3.84 -10.52 -8.70
C SER A 9 -3.14 -10.10 -10.01
N SER A 10 -2.18 -10.90 -10.51
CA SER A 10 -1.51 -10.69 -11.80
C SER A 10 -2.43 -10.80 -13.03
N GLU A 11 -3.59 -11.43 -12.93
CA GLU A 11 -4.58 -11.50 -14.02
C GLU A 11 -5.44 -10.22 -14.11
N ILE A 12 -5.32 -9.32 -13.13
CA ILE A 12 -6.00 -8.03 -13.07
C ILE A 12 -4.90 -6.98 -13.22
N GLU A 13 -4.87 -6.25 -14.35
CA GLU A 13 -3.96 -5.11 -14.53
C GLU A 13 -4.37 -3.97 -13.59
N LEU A 14 -3.93 -4.09 -12.34
CA LEU A 14 -4.01 -3.04 -11.34
C LEU A 14 -2.70 -2.27 -11.36
N LYS A 15 -2.80 -0.96 -11.57
CA LYS A 15 -1.68 -0.05 -11.47
C LYS A 15 -1.64 0.54 -10.06
N ASP A 16 -0.45 0.51 -9.48
CA ASP A 16 -0.17 1.09 -8.18
C ASP A 16 0.44 2.48 -8.36
N LYS A 17 -0.05 3.44 -7.58
CA LYS A 17 0.50 4.81 -7.54
C LYS A 17 0.79 5.20 -6.10
N LEU A 18 2.06 5.47 -5.81
CA LEU A 18 2.48 6.04 -4.54
C LEU A 18 2.19 7.55 -4.55
N VAL A 19 1.36 7.99 -3.61
CA VAL A 19 0.91 9.39 -3.54
C VAL A 19 1.86 10.21 -2.67
N THR A 20 2.11 9.74 -1.45
CA THR A 20 3.00 10.42 -0.51
C THR A 20 3.69 9.42 0.40
N VAL A 21 4.91 9.76 0.82
CA VAL A 21 5.61 9.11 1.93
C VAL A 21 6.02 10.16 2.95
N ASN A 22 5.54 10.00 4.17
CA ASN A 22 5.79 10.91 5.28
C ASN A 22 6.66 10.24 6.33
N ARG A 23 7.74 10.91 6.73
CA ARG A 23 8.51 10.51 7.90
C ARG A 23 7.81 11.03 9.16
N VAL A 24 7.30 10.12 9.98
CA VAL A 24 6.69 10.44 11.27
C VAL A 24 7.64 10.11 12.40
N THR A 25 7.55 10.85 13.49
CA THR A 25 8.44 10.69 14.65
C THR A 25 7.68 10.63 15.95
N LYS A 26 8.07 9.68 16.81
CA LYS A 26 7.67 9.65 18.21
C LYS A 26 8.83 10.10 19.07
N VAL A 27 8.67 11.24 19.74
CA VAL A 27 9.66 11.74 20.71
C VAL A 27 9.42 11.06 22.05
N THR A 28 10.47 10.48 22.63
CA THR A 28 10.46 9.93 23.98
C THR A 28 11.58 10.58 24.80
N LYS A 29 11.62 10.30 26.10
CA LYS A 29 12.62 10.87 27.01
C LYS A 29 14.08 10.55 26.59
N GLY A 30 14.28 9.45 25.84
CA GLY A 30 15.61 8.99 25.41
C GLY A 30 15.96 9.22 23.94
N GLY A 31 15.07 9.84 23.14
CA GLY A 31 15.37 10.11 21.75
C GLY A 31 14.14 10.21 20.85
N ARG A 32 14.36 9.99 19.55
CA ARG A 32 13.32 10.05 18.51
C ARG A 32 13.29 8.73 17.77
N THR A 33 12.15 8.05 17.84
CA THR A 33 11.88 6.88 16.99
C THR A 33 11.27 7.37 15.68
N PHE A 34 11.91 7.06 14.56
CA PHE A 34 11.41 7.38 13.23
C PHE A 34 10.58 6.24 12.68
N SER A 35 9.52 6.57 11.95
CA SER A 35 8.75 5.62 11.15
C SER A 35 8.30 6.31 9.86
N PHE A 36 7.88 5.54 8.87
CA PHE A 36 7.40 6.06 7.61
C PHE A 36 5.95 5.65 7.41
N SER A 37 5.12 6.59 6.96
CA SER A 37 3.75 6.36 6.53
C SER A 37 3.69 6.58 5.03
N ALA A 38 3.13 5.64 4.28
CA ALA A 38 2.94 5.75 2.84
C ALA A 38 1.44 5.68 2.51
N ILE A 39 1.01 6.52 1.55
CA ILE A 39 -0.32 6.45 0.96
C ILE A 39 -0.14 5.94 -0.48
N VAL A 40 -0.81 4.84 -0.79
CA VAL A 40 -0.77 4.19 -2.11
C VAL A 40 -2.21 4.02 -2.60
N VAL A 41 -2.42 4.31 -3.87
CA VAL A 41 -3.69 4.08 -4.57
C VAL A 41 -3.49 2.96 -5.58
N VAL A 42 -4.48 2.07 -5.66
CA VAL A 42 -4.49 0.94 -6.59
C VAL A 42 -5.73 1.07 -7.47
N GLY A 43 -5.58 1.02 -8.79
CA GLY A 43 -6.70 1.16 -9.72
C GLY A 43 -6.41 0.67 -11.13
N ASN A 44 -7.47 0.48 -11.92
CA ASN A 44 -7.42 -0.01 -13.30
C ASN A 44 -7.55 1.13 -14.34
N GLU A 45 -7.39 2.40 -13.94
CA GLU A 45 -7.50 3.61 -14.77
C GLU A 45 -8.82 3.76 -15.57
N LYS A 46 -9.85 2.94 -15.29
CA LYS A 46 -11.10 2.90 -16.08
C LYS A 46 -12.20 3.87 -15.61
N GLY A 47 -11.87 4.80 -14.70
CA GLY A 47 -12.82 5.80 -14.17
C GLY A 47 -13.63 5.24 -13.01
#